data_AF-A0A5J4Q1C1-F1
#
_entry.id   AF-A0A5J4Q1C1-F1
#
_cell.length_a   1.000
_cell.length_b   1.000
_cell.length_c   1.000
_cell.angle_alpha   90.00
_cell.angle_beta   90.00
_cell.angle_gamma   90.00
#
_symmetry.space_group_name_H-M   'P 1'
#
loop_
_entity.id
_entity.type
_entity.pdbx_description
1 polymer ?
#
loop_
_entity_poly.entity_id
_entity_poly.type
_entity_poly.pdbx_seq_one_letter_code
_entity_poly.pdbx_strand_id
1 'polypeptide(L)' 'TIPEKQGERPAKLQYNPNECYTIAEISEKFGVSLSTVSKTIRRYSIPKRQVGKFVYVPKEQIDKVFASK' A
#
# COMPACT_ATOMS: atom_id res chain seq x y z
N THR A 1 -8.73 17.91 6.29
CA THR A 1 -7.99 17.07 7.25
C THR A 1 -7.16 16.05 6.52
N ILE A 2 -5.88 16.36 6.38
CA ILE A 2 -4.86 15.55 5.71
C ILE A 2 -4.24 14.67 6.80
N PRO A 3 -4.34 13.33 6.75
CA PRO A 3 -3.54 12.51 7.62
C PRO A 3 -2.15 12.37 7.01
N GLU A 4 -1.23 13.06 7.66
CA GLU A 4 0.19 12.74 7.84
C GLU A 4 0.47 11.23 7.76
N LYS A 5 1.48 10.84 6.97
CA LYS A 5 2.70 10.17 7.45
C LYS A 5 3.56 9.76 6.25
N GLN A 6 4.50 10.64 5.95
CA GLN A 6 5.79 10.23 5.41
C GLN A 6 6.52 9.43 6.50
N GLY A 7 7.15 8.32 6.12
CA GLY A 7 8.11 7.56 6.91
C GLY A 7 8.35 6.23 6.21
N GLU A 8 9.54 5.80 5.83
CA GLU A 8 10.91 6.27 5.97
C GLU A 8 11.66 5.73 4.75
N ARG A 9 12.67 6.46 4.25
CA ARG A 9 13.81 5.80 3.60
C ARG A 9 14.85 5.64 4.71
N PRO A 10 15.45 4.47 4.88
CA PRO A 10 16.81 4.36 4.34
C PRO A 10 17.17 2.97 3.81
N ALA A 11 18.30 2.93 3.10
CA ALA A 11 19.07 1.77 2.65
C ALA A 11 18.50 1.00 1.44
N LYS A 12 19.02 1.36 0.25
CA LYS A 12 19.30 0.50 -0.90
C LYS A 12 18.64 -0.90 -0.88
N LEU A 13 17.40 -1.01 -1.31
CA LEU A 13 16.95 -2.21 -2.00
C LEU A 13 16.35 -1.77 -3.33
N GLN A 14 16.76 -2.45 -4.38
CA GLN A 14 16.19 -2.34 -5.72
C GLN A 14 14.71 -2.71 -5.61
N TYR A 15 13.83 -1.75 -5.29
CA TYR A 15 12.40 -1.95 -5.46
C TYR A 15 12.16 -2.00 -6.96
N ASN A 16 12.13 -3.21 -7.50
CA ASN A 16 11.70 -3.40 -8.88
C ASN A 16 10.32 -2.72 -9.00
N PRO A 17 10.01 -2.07 -10.14
CA PRO A 17 8.66 -1.53 -10.37
C PRO A 17 7.56 -2.59 -10.15
N ASN A 18 7.94 -3.87 -10.17
CA ASN A 18 7.16 -5.04 -9.86
C ASN A 18 6.78 -5.24 -8.37
N GLU A 19 7.17 -4.31 -7.48
CA GLU A 19 6.97 -4.44 -6.02
C GLU A 19 6.02 -3.42 -5.41
N CYS A 20 5.48 -2.52 -6.22
CA CYS A 20 4.44 -1.59 -5.81
C CYS A 20 3.13 -1.99 -6.48
N TYR A 21 2.07 -2.17 -5.70
CA TYR A 21 0.74 -2.32 -6.24
C TYR A 21 -0.03 -1.01 -6.10
N THR A 22 -0.94 -0.75 -7.04
CA THR A 22 -1.95 0.30 -6.86
C THR A 22 -3.12 -0.25 -6.06
N ILE A 23 -3.96 0.61 -5.50
CA ILE A 23 -5.20 0.18 -4.83
C ILE A 23 -6.06 -0.69 -5.77
N ALA A 24 -6.06 -0.40 -7.07
CA ALA A 24 -6.77 -1.19 -8.08
C ALA A 24 -6.15 -2.59 -8.23
N GLU A 25 -4.82 -2.68 -8.36
CA GLU A 25 -4.13 -3.97 -8.46
C GLU A 25 -4.28 -4.83 -7.20
N ILE A 26 -4.20 -4.22 -6.01
CA ILE A 26 -4.43 -4.92 -4.74
C ILE A 26 -5.85 -5.46 -4.70
N SER A 27 -6.81 -4.64 -5.13
CA SER A 27 -8.22 -5.03 -5.16
C SER A 27 -8.45 -6.24 -6.05
N GLU A 28 -7.79 -6.29 -7.21
CA GLU A 28 -7.92 -7.38 -8.16
C GLU A 28 -7.17 -8.65 -7.70
N LYS A 29 -5.93 -8.50 -7.22
CA LYS A 29 -5.09 -9.61 -6.72
C LYS A 29 -5.64 -10.28 -5.46
N PHE A 30 -6.14 -9.49 -4.50
CA PHE A 30 -6.60 -9.98 -3.21
C PHE A 30 -8.13 -10.06 -3.12
N GLY A 31 -8.85 -9.68 -4.19
CA GLY A 31 -10.33 -9.71 -4.21
C GLY A 31 -10.98 -8.76 -3.20
N VAL A 32 -10.31 -7.65 -2.85
CA VAL A 32 -10.74 -6.74 -1.78
C VAL A 32 -11.15 -5.39 -2.33
N SER A 33 -12.31 -4.87 -1.94
CA SER A 33 -12.76 -3.57 -2.43
C SER A 33 -11.79 -2.43 -2.09
N LEU A 34 -11.68 -1.42 -2.94
CA LEU A 34 -10.85 -0.21 -2.71
C LEU A 34 -11.11 0.42 -1.33
N SER A 35 -12.37 0.41 -0.88
CA SER A 35 -12.77 0.86 0.46
C SER A 35 -12.10 0.03 1.57
N THR A 36 -12.12 -1.30 1.44
CA THR A 36 -11.42 -2.23 2.34
C THR A 36 -9.92 -1.96 2.34
N VAL A 37 -9.29 -1.84 1.16
CA VAL A 37 -7.86 -1.53 1.05
C VAL A 37 -7.54 -0.22 1.78
N SER A 38 -8.33 0.83 1.58
CA SER A 38 -8.11 2.11 2.26
C SER A 38 -8.27 2.02 3.78
N LYS A 39 -9.27 1.27 4.27
CA LYS A 39 -9.48 1.03 5.71
C LYS A 39 -8.32 0.22 6.31
N THR A 40 -7.89 -0.82 5.61
CA THR A 40 -6.76 -1.67 5.99
C THR A 40 -5.47 -0.84 6.07
N ILE A 41 -5.17 -0.02 5.06
CA ILE A 41 -4.00 0.88 5.09
C ILE A 41 -4.04 1.81 6.32
N ARG A 42 -5.22 2.37 6.64
CA ARG A 42 -5.39 3.22 7.83
C ARG A 42 -5.25 2.46 9.14
N ARG A 43 -5.75 1.22 9.21
CA ARG A 43 -5.73 0.35 10.41
C ARG A 43 -4.33 -0.17 10.72
N TYR A 44 -3.60 -0.58 9.69
CA TYR A 44 -2.25 -1.14 9.81
C TYR A 44 -1.16 -0.08 9.65
N SER A 45 -1.54 1.20 9.50
CA SER A 45 -0.62 2.32 9.28
C SER A 45 0.37 2.07 8.13
N ILE A 46 -0.11 1.45 7.05
CA ILE A 46 0.74 1.07 5.91
C ILE A 46 1.23 2.34 5.21
N PRO A 47 2.55 2.50 5.01
CA PRO A 47 3.07 3.62 4.23
C PRO A 47 2.60 3.50 2.78
N LYS A 48 1.77 4.45 2.36
CA LYS A 48 1.27 4.57 0.98
C LYS A 48 1.86 5.81 0.32
N ARG A 49 2.19 5.71 -0.96
CA ARG A 49 2.60 6.84 -1.79
C ARG A 49 1.42 7.25 -2.66
N GLN A 50 0.84 8.40 -2.40
CA GLN A 50 -0.14 8.99 -3.31
C GLN A 50 0.59 9.77 -4.41
N VAL A 51 0.34 9.41 -5.67
CA VAL A 51 0.86 10.10 -6.86
C VAL A 51 -0.33 10.52 -7.71
N GLY A 52 -0.66 11.82 -7.65
CA GLY A 52 -1.84 12.38 -8.31
C GLY A 52 -3.14 11.74 -7.79
N LYS A 53 -3.90 11.14 -8.71
CA LYS A 53 -5.15 10.40 -8.42
C LYS A 53 -4.92 8.95 -7.98
N PHE A 54 -3.70 8.42 -8.15
CA PHE A 54 -3.39 7.04 -7.85
C PHE A 54 -2.66 6.92 -6.51
N VAL A 55 -2.91 5.82 -5.82
CA VAL A 55 -2.23 5.50 -4.56
C VAL A 55 -1.49 4.19 -4.77
N TYR A 56 -0.17 4.26 -4.60
CA TYR A 56 0.78 3.16 -4.70
C TYR A 56 1.11 2.68 -3.30
N VAL A 57 1.14 1.37 -3.13
CA VAL A 57 1.41 0.72 -1.85
C VAL A 57 2.42 -0.40 -2.08
N PRO A 58 3.47 -0.51 -1.25
CA PRO A 58 4.43 -1.60 -1.37
C PRO A 58 3.74 -2.94 -1.13
N LYS A 59 3.94 -3.88 -2.06
CA LYS A 59 3.36 -5.22 -1.98
C LYS A 59 3.79 -5.96 -0.73
N GLU A 60 5.01 -5.75 -0.24
CA GLU A 60 5.50 -6.41 0.97
C GLU A 60 4.62 -6.08 2.20
N GLN A 61 4.15 -4.83 2.30
CA GLN A 61 3.29 -4.42 3.39
C GLN A 61 1.86 -4.93 3.20
N ILE A 62 1.35 -4.88 1.97
CA ILE A 62 0.04 -5.44 1.63
C ILE A 62 0.03 -6.94 1.91
N ASP A 63 1.02 -7.66 1.41
CA ASP A 63 1.17 -9.09 1.61
C ASP A 63 1.27 -9.42 3.11
N LYS A 64 2.11 -8.73 3.89
CA LYS A 64 2.12 -8.89 5.37
C LYS A 64 0.76 -8.71 6.02
N VAL A 65 -0.02 -7.74 5.55
CA VAL A 65 -1.32 -7.40 6.14
C VAL A 65 -2.43 -8.36 5.69
N PHE A 66 -2.39 -8.84 4.44
CA PHE A 66 -3.37 -9.76 3.88
C PHE A 66 -3.03 -11.23 4.11
N ALA A 67 -1.75 -11.59 4.23
CA ALA A 67 -1.28 -12.93 4.58
C ALA A 67 -1.58 -13.27 6.04
N SER A 68 -1.75 -12.26 6.90
CA SER A 68 -2.10 -12.45 8.31
C SER A 68 -3.63 -12.53 8.56
N LYS A 69 -4.43 -12.81 7.52
CA LYS A 69 -5.90 -12.87 7.59
C LYS A 69 -6.45 -14.25 7.26
#